data_AF-A0A1G8M5E3-F1
#
_entry.id   AF-A0A1G8M5E3-F1
#
_cell.length_a   1.000
_cell.length_b   1.000
_cell.length_c   1.000
_cell.angle_alpha   90.00
_cell.angle_beta   90.00
_cell.angle_gamma   90.00
#
_symmetry.space_group_name_H-M   'P 1'
#
loop_
_entity.id
_entity.type
_entity.pdbx_description
1 polymer ?
#
loop_
_entity_poly.entity_id
_entity_poly.type
_entity_poly.pdbx_seq_one_letter_code
_entity_poly.pdbx_strand_id
1 'polypeptide(L)' 'MIDMRTTRDGRTAVLTYSALDRLKSCCGDDQPWLVAPSAFLEQLRAIRPFDLVLLDVEIPEHERRRSTT' A
#
# COMPACT_ATOMS: atom_id res chain seq x y z
N MET A 1 0.82 -3.45 9.61
CA MET A 1 2.01 -2.82 8.99
C MET A 1 1.57 -2.15 7.69
N ILE A 2 2.06 -0.95 7.35
CA ILE A 2 1.74 -0.31 6.06
C ILE A 2 2.54 -0.96 4.93
N ASP A 3 1.88 -1.28 3.81
CA ASP A 3 2.54 -1.84 2.62
C ASP A 3 3.41 -0.78 1.95
N MET A 4 4.73 -1.00 1.99
CA MET A 4 5.71 -0.22 1.26
C MET A 4 6.52 -1.13 0.34
N ARG A 5 6.85 -0.65 -0.86
CA ARG A 5 7.62 -1.36 -1.88
C ARG A 5 8.69 -0.46 -2.50
N THR A 6 9.80 -1.05 -2.91
CA THR A 6 10.83 -0.35 -3.67
C THR A 6 10.57 -0.51 -5.16
N THR A 7 10.52 0.59 -5.90
CA THR A 7 10.37 0.60 -7.36
C THR A 7 11.69 0.25 -8.05
N ARG A 8 11.63 -0.05 -9.36
CA ARG A 8 12.84 -0.39 -10.15
C ARG A 8 13.88 0.73 -10.20
N ASP A 9 13.45 1.99 -10.07
CA ASP A 9 14.32 3.17 -10.01
C ASP A 9 14.76 3.53 -8.58
N GLY A 10 14.51 2.65 -7.60
CA GLY A 10 15.03 2.76 -6.24
C GLY A 10 14.19 3.60 -5.28
N ARG A 11 13.06 4.15 -5.72
CA ARG A 11 12.14 4.93 -4.86
C ARG A 11 11.30 4.03 -3.96
N THR A 12 10.99 4.51 -2.77
CA THR A 12 10.06 3.84 -1.85
C THR A 12 8.64 4.34 -2.08
N ALA A 13 7.73 3.42 -2.40
CA ALA A 13 6.32 3.69 -2.59
C ALA A 13 5.48 3.15 -1.44
N VAL A 14 4.52 3.94 -0.96
CA VAL A 14 3.39 3.48 -0.14
C VAL A 14 2.24 3.13 -1.07
N LEU A 15 1.66 1.95 -0.89
CA LEU A 15 0.45 1.54 -1.60
C LEU A 15 -0.77 1.98 -0.80
N THR A 16 -1.67 2.70 -1.45
CA THR A 16 -2.93 3.17 -0.85
C THR A 16 -4.09 2.79 -1.74
N TYR A 17 -5.25 2.60 -1.12
CA TYR A 17 -6.48 2.29 -1.83
C TYR A 17 -7.57 3.24 -1.37
N SER A 18 -8.32 3.77 -2.33
CA SER A 18 -9.38 4.75 -2.05
C SER A 18 -10.63 4.09 -1.45
N ALA A 19 -10.78 2.77 -1.61
CA ALA A 19 -11.88 1.98 -1.09
C ALA A 19 -11.47 0.53 -0.80
N LEU A 20 -12.24 -0.14 0.06
CA LEU A 20 -11.96 -1.51 0.49
C LEU A 20 -12.13 -2.54 -0.63
N ASP A 21 -13.13 -2.37 -1.49
CA ASP A 21 -13.36 -3.22 -2.66
C ASP A 21 -12.20 -3.11 -3.66
N ARG A 22 -11.67 -1.90 -3.89
CA ARG A 22 -10.46 -1.69 -4.69
C ARG A 22 -9.26 -2.41 -4.09
N LEU A 23 -9.03 -2.25 -2.78
CA LEU A 23 -7.96 -2.97 -2.07
C LEU A 23 -8.05 -4.49 -2.30
N LYS A 24 -9.24 -5.08 -2.15
CA LYS A 24 -9.47 -6.51 -2.36
C LYS A 24 -9.19 -6.92 -3.80
N SER A 25 -9.72 -6.19 -4.77
CA SER A 25 -9.53 -6.49 -6.20
C SER A 25 -8.06 -6.38 -6.64
N CYS A 26 -7.32 -5.40 -6.11
CA CYS A 26 -5.95 -5.11 -6.49
C CYS A 26 -4.90 -5.92 -5.72
N CYS A 27 -5.14 -6.20 -4.44
CA CYS A 27 -4.16 -6.77 -3.51
C CYS A 27 -4.53 -8.17 -2.98
N GLY A 28 -5.79 -8.58 -3.16
CA GLY A 28 -6.36 -9.82 -2.62
C GLY A 28 -7.13 -9.62 -1.32
N ASP A 29 -7.96 -10.61 -0.97
CA ASP A 29 -8.94 -10.51 0.12
C ASP A 29 -8.34 -10.57 1.54
N ASP A 30 -7.17 -11.18 1.69
CA ASP A 30 -6.61 -11.51 3.01
C ASP A 30 -5.66 -10.44 3.58
N GLN A 31 -5.53 -9.29 2.91
CA GLN A 31 -4.59 -8.25 3.35
C GLN A 31 -5.08 -7.53 4.60
N PRO A 32 -4.22 -7.29 5.59
CA PRO A 32 -4.54 -6.37 6.67
C PRO A 32 -4.66 -4.94 6.12
N TRP A 33 -5.70 -4.21 6.55
CA TRP A 33 -5.96 -2.84 6.10
C TRP A 33 -6.45 -1.95 7.24
N LEU A 34 -6.36 -0.64 7.02
CA LEU A 34 -6.94 0.39 7.88
C LEU A 34 -7.46 1.54 7.03
N VAL A 35 -8.49 2.24 7.51
CA VAL A 35 -8.98 3.48 6.91
C VAL A 35 -8.35 4.65 7.64
N ALA A 36 -7.76 5.57 6.88
CA ALA A 36 -7.19 6.80 7.42
C ALA A 36 -7.45 7.96 6.45
N PRO A 37 -7.59 9.20 6.95
CA PRO A 37 -7.66 10.38 6.10
C PRO A 37 -6.35 10.58 5.35
N SER A 38 -6.38 11.25 4.20
CA SER A 38 -5.16 11.55 3.42
C SER A 38 -4.11 12.31 4.23
N ALA A 39 -4.52 13.15 5.19
CA ALA A 39 -3.62 13.84 6.13
C ALA A 39 -2.74 12.89 6.97
N PHE A 40 -3.14 11.63 7.13
CA PHE A 40 -2.31 10.62 7.80
C PHE A 40 -1.02 10.31 7.02
N LEU A 41 -0.99 10.51 5.70
CA LEU A 41 0.20 10.29 4.89
C LEU A 41 1.37 11.19 5.31
N GLU A 42 1.09 12.42 5.73
CA GLU A 42 2.10 13.35 6.23
C GLU A 42 2.72 12.85 7.54
N GLN A 43 1.89 12.35 8.45
CA GLN A 43 2.34 11.76 9.71
C GLN A 43 3.15 10.48 9.46
N LEU A 44 2.67 9.63 8.55
CA LEU A 44 3.37 8.41 8.15
C LEU A 44 4.74 8.74 7.56
N ARG A 45 4.83 9.75 6.69
CA ARG A 45 6.09 10.17 6.06
C ARG A 45 7.11 10.66 7.08
N ALA A 46 6.66 11.36 8.13
CA ALA A 46 7.53 11.82 9.21
C ALA A 46 8.14 10.66 10.03
N ILE A 47 7.42 9.54 10.16
CA ILE A 47 7.86 8.36 10.93
C ILE A 47 8.66 7.39 10.04
N ARG A 48 8.20 7.19 8.81
CA ARG A 48 8.80 6.27 7.84
C ARG A 48 8.77 6.94 6.46
N PRO A 49 9.89 7.57 6.05
CA PRO A 49 9.96 8.29 4.78
C PRO A 49 9.66 7.42 3.57
N PHE A 50 8.99 8.02 2.59
CA PHE A 50 8.70 7.42 1.29
C PHE A 50 8.65 8.52 0.22
N ASP A 51 8.87 8.13 -1.03
CA ASP A 51 8.97 9.03 -2.18
C ASP A 51 7.67 9.12 -2.96
N LEU A 52 6.87 8.04 -2.94
CA LEU A 52 5.69 7.88 -3.80
C LEU A 52 4.48 7.39 -3.03
N VAL A 53 3.31 7.85 -3.47
CA VAL A 53 2.01 7.25 -3.13
C VAL A 53 1.46 6.64 -4.40
N LEU A 54 1.29 5.32 -4.39
CA LEU A 54 0.65 4.58 -5.48
C LEU A 54 -0.77 4.26 -5.07
N LEU A 55 -1.73 4.96 -5.69
CA LEU A 55 -3.14 4.86 -5.40
C LEU A 55 -3.82 3.86 -6.35
N ASP A 56 -4.55 2.90 -5.79
CA ASP A 56 -5.38 1.93 -6.52
C ASP A 56 -4.62 1.16 -7.62
N VAL A 57 -3.35 0.86 -7.37
CA VAL A 57 -2.52 0.08 -8.29
C VAL A 57 -2.85 -1.41 -8.14
N GLU A 58 -3.16 -2.05 -9.26
CA GLU A 58 -3.28 -3.50 -9.33
C GLU A 58 -1.92 -4.17 -9.11
N ILE A 59 -1.86 -5.09 -8.14
CA ILE A 59 -0.68 -5.89 -7.89
C ILE A 59 -0.83 -7.21 -8.63
N PRO A 60 0.10 -7.57 -9.53
CA PRO A 60 0.11 -8.87 -10.19
C PRO A 60 0.03 -9.99 -9.15
N GLU A 61 -0.75 -11.04 -9.43
CA GLU A 61 -1.05 -12.09 -8.44
C GLU A 61 0.22 -12.71 -7.82
N HIS A 62 1.26 -12.93 -8.63
CA HIS A 62 2.54 -13.48 -8.18
C HIS A 62 3.36 -12.53 -7.29
N GLU A 63 3.00 -11.24 -7.25
CA GLU A 63 3.62 -10.22 -6.39
C GLU A 63 2.74 -9.83 -5.19
N ARG A 64 1.53 -10.39 -5.07
CA ARG A 64 0.66 -10.14 -3.91
C ARG A 64 1.29 -10.78 -2.68
N ARG A 65 1.37 -10.03 -1.59
CA ARG A 65 1.81 -10.60 -0.31
C ARG A 65 0.75 -11.59 0.13
N ARG A 66 1.15 -12.73 0.71
CA ARG A 66 0.20 -13.61 1.38
C ARG A 66 0.33 -13.38 2.87
N SER A 67 -0.80 -13.25 3.55
CA SER A 67 -0.81 -13.18 5.00
C SER A 67 -0.35 -14.54 5.54
N THR A 68 0.92 -14.64 5.92
CA THR A 68 1.39 -15.79 6.70
C THR A 68 0.76 -15.67 8.08
N THR A 69 -0.12 -16.61 8.41
CA THR A 69 -0.73 -16.76 9.74
C THR A 69 0.33 -16.93 10.82
#